data_AF-A0A8B3NL00-F1
#
_entry.id   AF-A0A8B3NL00-F1
#
_cell.length_a   1.000
_cell.length_b   1.000
_cell.length_c   1.000
_cell.angle_alpha   90.00
_cell.angle_beta   90.00
_cell.angle_gamma   90.00
#
_symmetry.space_group_name_H-M   'P 1'
#
loop_
_entity.id
_entity.type
_entity.pdbx_description
1 polymer ?
#
loop_
_entity_poly.entity_id
_entity_poly.type
_entity_poly.pdbx_seq_one_letter_code
_entity_poly.pdbx_strand_id
1 'polypeptide(L)'
;RLALDGSGELVDAVIEMVRFDQSQLLDRMGTAGTLTPALMTGVARMIAQYHRGVDVIHAAGGSANIGGVLEINSAGFATSHVFDETEIEALNAAFRAALARHAGLLDRREAAGRVRRCHGDLHLRNICVFDGEPRLFDCIEFNDQIATVDV
;
A
#
# COMPACT_ATOMS: atom_id res chain seq x y z
N ARG A 1 21.86 32.13 -4.00
CA ARG A 1 21.18 32.02 -2.69
C ARG A 1 19.78 31.51 -2.96
N LEU A 2 19.36 30.44 -2.30
CA LEU A 2 17.99 29.91 -2.43
C LEU A 2 17.06 30.65 -1.45
N ALA A 3 15.78 30.77 -1.80
CA ALA A 3 14.74 31.36 -0.97
C ALA A 3 13.42 30.62 -1.19
N LEU A 4 12.64 30.44 -0.12
CA LEU A 4 11.25 29.98 -0.21
C LEU A 4 10.38 31.13 -0.76
N ASP A 5 9.42 30.79 -1.62
CA ASP A 5 8.50 31.75 -2.27
C ASP A 5 9.18 32.95 -2.95
N GLY A 6 10.41 32.74 -3.45
CA GLY A 6 11.15 33.75 -4.20
C GLY A 6 10.65 33.94 -5.64
N SER A 7 10.99 35.07 -6.25
CA SER A 7 10.64 35.39 -7.65
C SER A 7 11.62 34.84 -8.71
N GLY A 8 12.58 34.00 -8.29
CA GLY A 8 13.57 33.38 -9.19
C GLY A 8 13.04 32.14 -9.89
N GLU A 9 13.91 31.46 -10.63
CA GLU A 9 13.59 30.16 -11.22
C GLU A 9 13.35 29.10 -10.13
N LEU A 10 12.31 28.27 -10.30
CA LEU A 10 12.01 27.16 -9.41
C LEU A 10 13.14 26.13 -9.47
N VAL A 11 13.82 25.92 -8.34
CA VAL A 11 14.88 24.91 -8.22
C VAL A 11 14.30 23.58 -7.75
N ASP A 12 13.48 23.61 -6.70
CA ASP A 12 12.76 22.46 -6.15
C ASP A 12 11.56 22.95 -5.33
N ALA A 13 10.59 22.08 -5.10
CA ALA A 13 9.39 22.37 -4.31
C ALA A 13 9.46 21.72 -2.92
N VAL A 14 8.94 22.41 -1.92
CA VAL A 14 8.73 21.87 -0.57
C VAL A 14 7.30 22.08 -0.15
N ILE A 15 6.81 21.22 0.75
CA ILE A 15 5.47 21.32 1.33
C ILE A 15 5.60 21.65 2.83
N GLU A 16 4.85 22.66 3.28
CA GLU A 16 4.63 22.93 4.70
C GLU A 16 3.29 22.30 5.10
N MET A 17 3.31 21.34 6.03
CA MET A 17 2.12 20.60 6.44
C MET A 17 1.82 20.79 7.92
N VAL A 18 0.54 20.89 8.26
CA VAL A 18 0.08 20.84 9.65
C VAL A 18 0.18 19.41 10.14
N ARG A 19 0.96 19.18 11.18
CA ARG A 19 1.05 17.88 11.84
C ARG A 19 -0.24 17.61 12.61
N PHE A 20 -0.95 16.54 12.25
CA PHE A 20 -2.10 16.07 13.02
C PHE A 20 -1.67 15.46 14.37
N ASP A 21 -2.59 15.44 15.34
CA ASP A 21 -2.35 14.86 16.65
C ASP A 21 -2.05 13.35 16.53
N GLN A 22 -0.87 12.95 17.00
CA GLN A 22 -0.41 11.57 16.93
C GLN A 22 -1.24 10.64 17.81
N SER A 23 -1.95 11.17 18.83
CA SER A 23 -2.89 10.39 19.63
C SER A 23 -4.08 9.88 18.80
N GLN A 24 -4.37 10.53 17.69
CA GLN A 24 -5.47 10.21 16.78
C GLN A 24 -5.09 9.19 15.70
N LEU A 25 -3.86 8.69 15.69
CA LEU A 25 -3.50 7.53 14.87
C LEU A 25 -4.24 6.29 15.38
N LEU A 26 -4.80 5.49 14.48
CA LEU A 26 -5.62 4.36 14.87
C LEU A 26 -4.81 3.29 15.64
N ASP A 27 -3.49 3.19 15.45
CA ASP A 27 -2.64 2.26 16.23
C ASP A 27 -2.53 2.70 17.71
N ARG A 28 -2.42 4.01 17.95
CA ARG A 28 -2.42 4.60 19.29
C ARG A 28 -3.78 4.48 19.95
N MET A 29 -4.84 4.77 19.21
CA MET A 29 -6.21 4.58 19.69
C MET A 29 -6.50 3.10 19.99
N GLY A 30 -6.00 2.18 19.18
CA GLY A 30 -6.13 0.74 19.39
C GLY A 30 -5.45 0.30 20.69
N THR A 31 -4.23 0.77 20.93
CA THR A 31 -3.49 0.50 22.18
C THR A 31 -4.20 1.11 23.40
N ALA A 32 -4.81 2.29 23.24
CA ALA A 32 -5.55 2.97 24.29
C ALA A 32 -6.98 2.43 24.51
N GLY A 33 -7.46 1.52 23.65
CA GLY A 33 -8.83 0.99 23.73
C GLY A 33 -9.93 2.00 23.34
N THR A 34 -9.60 3.03 22.56
CA THR A 34 -10.52 4.12 22.20
C THR A 34 -11.14 3.98 20.80
N LEU A 35 -10.85 2.88 20.10
CA LEU A 35 -11.52 2.54 18.84
C LEU A 35 -12.97 2.10 19.09
N THR A 36 -13.93 3.00 18.84
CA THR A 36 -15.34 2.69 19.02
C THR A 36 -15.92 1.93 17.81
N PRO A 37 -16.99 1.13 17.99
CA PRO A 37 -17.67 0.49 16.86
C PRO A 37 -18.16 1.47 15.78
N ALA A 38 -18.63 2.64 16.20
CA ALA A 38 -19.07 3.70 15.29
C ALA A 38 -17.90 4.23 14.44
N LEU A 39 -16.73 4.49 15.08
CA LEU A 39 -15.53 4.91 14.37
C LEU A 39 -15.07 3.84 13.38
N MET A 40 -15.01 2.57 13.80
CA MET A 40 -14.60 1.47 12.91
C MET A 40 -15.55 1.27 11.74
N THR A 41 -16.85 1.55 11.92
CA THR A 41 -17.82 1.60 10.81
C THR A 41 -17.49 2.72 9.83
N GLY A 42 -17.13 3.90 10.34
CA GLY A 42 -16.66 5.02 9.51
C GLY A 42 -15.40 4.66 8.72
N VAL A 43 -14.42 4.03 9.37
CA VAL A 43 -13.18 3.54 8.73
C VAL A 43 -13.51 2.58 7.59
N ALA A 44 -14.34 1.57 7.83
CA ALA A 44 -14.72 0.60 6.80
C ALA A 44 -15.41 1.25 5.59
N ARG A 45 -16.31 2.22 5.83
CA ARG A 45 -16.99 2.97 4.76
C ARG A 45 -16.03 3.80 3.94
N MET A 46 -15.12 4.49 4.62
CA MET A 46 -14.10 5.33 4.01
C MET A 46 -13.16 4.48 3.13
N ILE A 47 -12.69 3.32 3.62
CA ILE A 47 -11.86 2.39 2.84
C ILE A 47 -12.59 1.89 1.59
N ALA A 48 -13.85 1.47 1.76
CA ALA A 48 -14.66 1.01 0.64
C ALA A 48 -14.91 2.12 -0.41
N GLN A 49 -15.07 3.37 0.03
CA GLN A 49 -15.22 4.51 -0.87
C GLN A 49 -13.91 4.82 -1.60
N TYR A 50 -12.78 4.81 -0.89
CA TYR A 50 -11.46 5.00 -1.47
C TYR A 50 -11.16 3.96 -2.55
N HIS A 51 -11.29 2.67 -2.25
CA HIS A 51 -11.06 1.60 -3.24
C HIS A 51 -11.96 1.70 -4.48
N ARG A 52 -13.22 2.14 -4.33
CA ARG A 52 -14.12 2.34 -5.48
C ARG A 52 -13.75 3.56 -6.33
N GLY A 53 -13.20 4.61 -5.72
CA GLY A 53 -12.93 5.89 -6.36
C GLY A 53 -11.59 6.00 -7.06
N VAL A 54 -10.62 5.14 -6.75
CA VAL A 54 -9.31 5.12 -7.41
C VAL A 54 -9.35 4.46 -8.78
N ASP A 55 -8.35 4.79 -9.60
CA ASP A 55 -8.19 4.28 -10.96
C ASP A 55 -7.97 2.76 -11.00
N VAL A 56 -8.61 2.14 -11.99
CA VAL A 56 -8.33 0.76 -12.38
C VAL A 56 -7.10 0.73 -13.27
N ILE A 57 -6.18 -0.19 -13.00
CA ILE A 57 -4.90 -0.29 -13.72
C ILE A 57 -4.87 -1.57 -14.55
N HIS A 58 -4.69 -1.40 -15.86
CA HIS A 58 -4.60 -2.46 -16.87
C HIS A 58 -3.21 -2.56 -17.50
N ALA A 59 -2.15 -2.33 -16.72
CA ALA A 59 -0.78 -2.28 -17.22
C ALA A 59 -0.17 -3.67 -17.48
N ALA A 60 -0.60 -4.69 -16.75
CA ALA A 60 -0.18 -6.08 -16.89
C ALA A 60 -1.25 -7.01 -16.28
N GLY A 61 -1.21 -8.30 -16.63
CA GLY A 61 -2.11 -9.31 -16.06
C GLY A 61 -1.92 -9.43 -14.54
N GLY A 62 -2.99 -9.81 -13.83
CA GLY A 62 -2.96 -9.93 -12.37
C GLY A 62 -1.90 -10.92 -11.89
N SER A 63 -1.70 -12.03 -12.61
CA SER A 63 -0.65 -12.99 -12.31
C SER A 63 0.76 -12.44 -12.55
N ALA A 64 0.95 -11.61 -13.58
CA ALA A 64 2.22 -10.96 -13.88
C ALA A 64 2.60 -9.95 -12.80
N ASN A 65 1.63 -9.19 -12.27
CA ASN A 65 1.85 -8.26 -11.15
C ASN A 65 2.37 -9.00 -9.90
N ILE A 66 1.71 -10.09 -9.51
CA ILE A 66 2.16 -10.92 -8.39
C ILE A 66 3.51 -11.58 -8.69
N GLY A 67 3.74 -12.01 -9.93
CA GLY A 67 5.04 -12.53 -10.38
C GLY A 67 6.18 -11.54 -10.13
N GLY A 68 5.99 -10.26 -10.45
CA GLY A 68 6.97 -9.22 -10.15
C GLY A 68 7.30 -9.09 -8.66
N VAL A 69 6.28 -9.16 -7.79
CA VAL A 69 6.47 -9.15 -6.33
C VAL A 69 7.30 -10.37 -5.86
N LEU A 70 7.04 -11.56 -6.42
CA LEU A 70 7.80 -12.76 -6.07
C LEU A 70 9.27 -12.65 -6.49
N GLU A 71 9.57 -12.05 -7.63
CA GLU A 71 10.96 -11.84 -8.08
C GLU A 71 11.69 -10.82 -7.19
N ILE A 72 11.01 -9.74 -6.76
CA ILE A 72 11.56 -8.80 -5.77
C ILE A 72 11.87 -9.51 -4.45
N ASN A 73 10.94 -10.33 -3.95
CA ASN A 73 11.13 -11.09 -2.72
C ASN A 73 12.28 -12.09 -2.84
N SER A 74 12.36 -12.83 -3.94
CA SER A 74 13.43 -13.78 -4.22
C SER A 74 14.80 -13.08 -4.23
N ALA A 75 14.92 -11.94 -4.91
CA ALA A 75 16.14 -11.14 -4.93
C ALA A 75 16.51 -10.61 -3.53
N GLY A 76 15.53 -10.18 -2.74
CA GLY A 76 15.74 -9.75 -1.36
C GLY A 76 16.26 -10.88 -0.47
N PHE A 77 15.61 -12.05 -0.52
CA PHE A 77 16.05 -13.22 0.26
C PHE A 77 17.44 -13.71 -0.13
N ALA A 78 17.81 -13.65 -1.41
CA ALA A 78 19.15 -14.02 -1.87
C ALA A 78 20.28 -13.17 -1.24
N THR A 79 19.96 -11.99 -0.70
CA THR A 79 20.91 -11.13 0.03
C THR A 79 20.88 -11.32 1.55
N SER A 80 19.97 -12.16 2.06
CA SER A 80 19.81 -12.40 3.49
C SER A 80 20.73 -13.50 4.00
N HIS A 81 21.09 -13.40 5.28
CA HIS A 81 21.80 -14.46 6.03
C HIS A 81 20.92 -15.07 7.13
N VAL A 82 19.63 -14.72 7.16
CA VAL A 82 18.68 -15.20 8.17
C VAL A 82 18.22 -16.63 7.88
N PHE A 83 18.17 -16.99 6.59
CA PHE A 83 17.72 -18.30 6.10
C PHE A 83 18.83 -18.94 5.27
N ASP A 84 18.89 -20.26 5.27
CA ASP A 84 19.80 -20.97 4.39
C ASP A 84 19.27 -21.04 2.94
N GLU A 85 20.14 -21.42 2.01
CA GLU A 85 19.81 -21.49 0.58
C GLU A 85 18.66 -22.48 0.31
N THR A 86 18.61 -23.59 1.04
CA THR A 86 17.58 -24.62 0.84
C THR A 86 16.20 -24.15 1.32
N GLU A 87 16.14 -23.38 2.41
CA GLU A 87 14.91 -22.74 2.89
C GLU A 87 14.39 -21.72 1.88
N ILE A 88 15.27 -20.89 1.33
CA ILE A 88 14.93 -19.88 0.32
C ILE A 88 14.43 -20.55 -0.97
N GLU A 89 15.11 -21.58 -1.44
CA GLU A 89 14.69 -22.36 -2.61
C GLU A 89 13.31 -23.00 -2.41
N ALA A 90 13.09 -23.62 -1.26
CA ALA A 90 11.81 -24.26 -0.92
C ALA A 90 10.68 -23.23 -0.88
N LEU A 91 10.92 -22.06 -0.28
CA LEU A 91 9.95 -20.97 -0.20
C LEU A 91 9.62 -20.41 -1.60
N ASN A 92 10.65 -20.14 -2.41
CA ASN A 92 10.48 -19.66 -3.78
C ASN A 92 9.71 -20.67 -4.65
N ALA A 93 10.01 -21.96 -4.53
CA ALA A 93 9.28 -23.01 -5.23
C ALA A 93 7.80 -23.07 -4.81
N ALA A 94 7.53 -22.96 -3.50
CA ALA A 94 6.16 -22.92 -2.98
C ALA A 94 5.37 -21.72 -3.50
N PHE A 95 5.98 -20.53 -3.54
CA PHE A 95 5.34 -19.34 -4.09
C PHE A 95 5.07 -19.45 -5.59
N ARG A 96 6.03 -19.94 -6.38
CA ARG A 96 5.84 -20.16 -7.83
C ARG A 96 4.72 -21.17 -8.11
N ALA A 97 4.65 -22.26 -7.35
CA ALA A 97 3.57 -23.23 -7.46
C ALA A 97 2.21 -22.62 -7.09
N ALA A 98 2.14 -21.78 -6.04
CA ALA A 98 0.93 -21.08 -5.66
C ALA A 98 0.49 -20.07 -6.75
N LEU A 99 1.43 -19.30 -7.31
CA LEU A 99 1.14 -18.37 -8.40
C LEU A 99 0.59 -19.11 -9.63
N ALA A 100 1.23 -20.20 -10.04
CA ALA A 100 0.75 -21.01 -11.17
C ALA A 100 -0.68 -21.53 -10.93
N ARG A 101 -0.99 -21.98 -9.70
CA ARG A 101 -2.33 -22.44 -9.32
C ARG A 101 -3.38 -21.33 -9.35
N HIS A 102 -3.01 -20.10 -9.02
CA HIS A 102 -3.95 -18.97 -8.90
C HIS A 102 -3.93 -18.00 -10.09
N ALA A 103 -3.02 -18.18 -11.07
CA ALA A 103 -2.81 -17.26 -12.18
C ALA A 103 -4.11 -16.91 -12.91
N GLY A 104 -4.88 -17.92 -13.31
CA GLY A 104 -6.15 -17.68 -14.01
C GLY A 104 -7.20 -16.95 -13.18
N LEU A 105 -7.17 -17.02 -11.84
CA LEU A 105 -8.05 -16.20 -10.99
C LEU A 105 -7.57 -14.75 -10.96
N LEU A 106 -6.27 -14.53 -10.78
CA LEU A 106 -5.67 -13.21 -10.75
C LEU A 106 -5.90 -12.46 -12.06
N ASP A 107 -5.71 -13.12 -13.20
CA ASP A 107 -5.93 -12.51 -14.52
C ASP A 107 -7.42 -12.19 -14.76
N ARG A 108 -8.35 -13.04 -14.29
CA ARG A 108 -9.79 -12.72 -14.34
C ARG A 108 -10.15 -11.52 -13.46
N ARG A 109 -9.49 -11.35 -12.31
CA ARG A 109 -9.72 -10.22 -11.41
C ARG A 109 -9.21 -8.92 -12.03
N GLU A 110 -8.04 -8.96 -12.65
CA GLU A 110 -7.50 -7.85 -13.44
C GLU A 110 -8.48 -7.44 -14.54
N ALA A 111 -8.93 -8.39 -15.36
CA ALA A 111 -9.90 -8.13 -16.43
C ALA A 111 -11.26 -7.60 -15.90
N ALA A 112 -11.59 -7.88 -14.64
CA ALA A 112 -12.79 -7.38 -13.97
C ALA A 112 -12.58 -6.03 -13.25
N GLY A 113 -11.43 -5.38 -13.44
CA GLY A 113 -11.10 -4.06 -12.87
C GLY A 113 -10.86 -4.07 -11.36
N ARG A 114 -10.30 -5.16 -10.85
CA ARG A 114 -9.92 -5.32 -9.42
C ARG A 114 -8.50 -4.87 -9.13
N VAL A 115 -7.63 -4.80 -10.15
CA VAL A 115 -6.29 -4.22 -9.99
C VAL A 115 -6.40 -2.69 -10.02
N ARG A 116 -6.00 -2.03 -8.93
CA ARG A 116 -6.22 -0.60 -8.70
C ARG A 116 -5.00 0.08 -8.10
N ARG A 117 -4.82 1.36 -8.40
CA ARG A 117 -3.80 2.21 -7.77
C ARG A 117 -4.32 2.70 -6.41
N CYS A 118 -4.12 1.88 -5.39
CA CYS A 118 -4.55 2.17 -4.02
C CYS A 118 -3.45 1.86 -3.01
N HIS A 119 -3.68 2.25 -1.77
CA HIS A 119 -2.75 2.02 -0.68
C HIS A 119 -2.52 0.52 -0.40
N GLY A 120 -1.39 -0.01 -0.86
CA GLY A 120 -1.03 -1.42 -0.76
C GLY A 120 -0.66 -1.91 0.65
N ASP A 121 -0.43 -0.98 1.59
CA ASP A 121 -0.08 -1.28 2.99
C ASP A 121 -0.99 -0.52 3.96
N LEU A 122 -2.28 -0.82 3.88
CA LEU A 122 -3.26 -0.18 4.73
C LEU A 122 -3.29 -0.81 6.14
N HIS A 123 -2.44 -0.31 7.02
CA HIS A 123 -2.43 -0.66 8.44
C HIS A 123 -2.84 0.52 9.34
N LEU A 124 -3.14 0.27 10.63
CA LEU A 124 -3.65 1.32 11.54
C LEU A 124 -2.73 2.53 11.73
N ARG A 125 -1.43 2.41 11.43
CA ARG A 125 -0.49 3.54 11.43
C ARG A 125 -0.61 4.45 10.22
N ASN A 126 -1.41 4.09 9.22
CA ASN A 126 -1.70 4.88 8.00
C ASN A 126 -3.14 5.39 7.99
N ILE A 127 -3.78 5.39 9.16
CA ILE A 127 -5.13 5.92 9.35
C ILE A 127 -5.09 6.81 10.59
N CYS A 128 -5.64 8.01 10.49
CA CYS A 128 -5.87 8.88 11.63
C CYS A 128 -7.32 9.37 11.67
N VAL A 129 -7.73 9.87 12.84
CA VAL A 129 -8.91 10.74 12.95
C VAL A 129 -8.45 12.17 12.78
N PHE A 130 -8.99 12.86 11.78
CA PHE A 130 -8.68 14.25 11.50
C PHE A 130 -10.01 15.00 11.31
N ASP A 131 -10.18 16.08 12.06
CA ASP A 131 -11.45 16.83 12.15
C ASP A 131 -12.67 15.92 12.45
N GLY A 132 -12.47 14.92 13.31
CA GLY A 132 -13.51 13.97 13.74
C GLY A 132 -13.81 12.85 12.75
N GLU A 133 -13.16 12.82 11.59
CA GLU A 133 -13.40 11.83 10.54
C GLU A 133 -12.17 10.94 10.28
N PRO A 134 -12.35 9.66 9.94
CA PRO A 134 -11.25 8.81 9.49
C PRO A 134 -10.62 9.33 8.19
N ARG A 135 -9.29 9.40 8.17
CA ARG A 135 -8.48 9.71 6.98
C ARG A 135 -7.41 8.67 6.78
N LEU A 136 -7.30 8.19 5.53
CA LEU A 136 -6.14 7.45 5.05
C LEU A 136 -5.07 8.45 4.68
N PHE A 137 -3.83 8.08 4.91
CA PHE A 137 -2.70 8.72 4.27
C PHE A 137 -1.76 7.64 3.78
N ASP A 138 -1.27 7.78 2.57
CA ASP A 138 -0.38 6.82 1.92
C ASP A 138 0.98 7.48 1.72
N CYS A 139 2.04 6.81 2.16
CA CYS A 139 3.42 7.29 2.02
C CYS A 139 4.15 6.64 0.84
N ILE A 140 3.50 5.77 0.05
CA ILE A 140 4.09 5.13 -1.12
C ILE A 140 3.91 6.04 -2.34
N GLU A 141 4.51 7.23 -2.30
CA GLU A 141 4.49 8.17 -3.44
C GLU A 141 5.62 7.88 -4.45
N PHE A 142 6.56 7.00 -4.11
CA PHE A 142 7.80 6.81 -4.88
C PHE A 142 7.77 5.64 -5.87
N ASN A 143 6.77 4.75 -5.81
CA ASN A 143 6.70 3.60 -6.72
C ASN A 143 5.26 3.17 -7.02
N ASP A 144 4.80 3.51 -8.22
CA ASP A 144 3.45 3.19 -8.72
C ASP A 144 3.14 1.70 -8.79
N GLN A 145 4.16 0.85 -8.98
CA GLN A 145 3.95 -0.60 -9.01
C GLN A 145 3.63 -1.14 -7.61
N ILE A 146 4.29 -0.62 -6.57
CA ILE A 146 4.02 -1.02 -5.18
C ILE A 146 2.65 -0.50 -4.72
N ALA A 147 2.25 0.68 -5.21
CA ALA A 147 0.93 1.26 -4.96
C ALA A 147 -0.20 0.65 -5.83
N THR A 148 0.05 -0.43 -6.58
CA THR A 148 -0.96 -1.12 -7.38
C THR A 148 -1.26 -2.49 -6.80
N VAL A 149 -2.49 -2.70 -6.32
CA VAL A 149 -2.91 -3.95 -5.66
C VAL A 149 -4.25 -4.47 -6.18
N ASP A 150 -4.56 -5.72 -5.85
CA ASP A 150 -5.79 -6.39 -6.26
C ASP A 150 -6.86 -6.34 -5.14
N VAL A 151 -7.95 -5.60 -5.38
CA VAL A 151 -9.06 -5.34 -4.43
C VAL A 151 -10.45 -5.53 -5.06
#